data_AF-A0A059EX56-F1
#
_entry.id   AF-A0A059EX56-F1
#
_cell.length_a   1.000
_cell.length_b   1.000
_cell.length_c   1.000
_cell.angle_alpha   90.00
_cell.angle_beta   90.00
_cell.angle_gamma   90.00
#
_symmetry.space_group_name_H-M   'P 1'
#
loop_
_entity.id
_entity.type
_entity.pdbx_description
1 polymer ?
#
loop_
_entity_poly.entity_id
_entity_poly.type
_entity_poly.pdbx_seq_one_letter_code
_entity_poly.pdbx_strand_id
1 'polypeptide(L)'
;MEEDIKILKKYKTLNSMTTKLALKESMKTKKISYIPYLIETTYDLPDLETYSTTEILHFINILFKNPQEFQKEIKNIGHLLVKRRDLFYCFIKFVENKSFKDDSYYWYPDLEYTDIFSFICSLFEDVGQCLLNYLSKEIIIKREINQKILKNFMNKINANISFQISIMEKDLEYLNLTQAFVPKTNIPFNNEIVFSKTIISHIYWADCNCVPFDVFYIELPSDKDKVFFLCSCFSLVEVEFGNINKVTLLVTLKMFEGLLIKNDNVKHYWMRLGIIDKNWNCIIK
;
A
#
# COMPACT_ATOMS: atom_id res chain seq x y z
N MET A 1 -29.40 -40.45 -8.84
CA MET A 1 -28.86 -39.77 -7.64
C MET A 1 -28.26 -40.75 -6.63
N GLU A 2 -29.00 -41.74 -6.10
CA GLU A 2 -28.45 -42.70 -5.11
C GLU A 2 -27.21 -43.46 -5.59
N GLU A 3 -27.16 -43.81 -6.87
CA GLU A 3 -26.03 -44.48 -7.48
C GLU A 3 -24.79 -43.58 -7.60
N ASP A 4 -24.99 -42.27 -7.81
CA ASP A 4 -23.89 -41.28 -7.78
C ASP A 4 -23.31 -41.13 -6.37
N ILE A 5 -24.17 -41.14 -5.35
CA ILE A 5 -23.74 -41.12 -3.95
C ILE A 5 -22.94 -42.38 -3.62
N LYS A 6 -23.35 -43.56 -4.13
CA LYS A 6 -22.58 -44.81 -3.96
C LYS A 6 -21.22 -44.75 -4.66
N ILE A 7 -21.12 -44.16 -5.84
CA ILE A 7 -19.85 -43.97 -6.56
C ILE A 7 -18.92 -43.04 -5.76
N LEU A 8 -19.45 -41.92 -5.25
CA LEU A 8 -18.66 -40.97 -4.46
C LEU A 8 -18.12 -41.57 -3.16
N LYS A 9 -18.91 -42.42 -2.49
CA LYS A 9 -18.48 -43.15 -1.27
C LYS A 9 -17.33 -44.12 -1.49
N LYS A 10 -16.98 -44.48 -2.74
CA LYS A 10 -15.81 -45.32 -3.04
C LYS A 10 -14.49 -44.56 -2.89
N TYR A 11 -14.52 -43.23 -2.96
CA TYR A 11 -13.33 -42.38 -2.88
C TYR A 11 -13.18 -41.84 -1.44
N LYS A 12 -12.04 -42.11 -0.80
CA LYS A 12 -11.74 -41.63 0.57
C LYS A 12 -11.57 -40.11 0.66
N THR A 13 -11.12 -39.49 -0.44
CA THR A 13 -10.90 -38.05 -0.57
C THR A 13 -11.45 -37.60 -1.93
N LEU A 14 -12.20 -36.50 -1.92
CA LEU A 14 -12.74 -35.87 -3.13
C LEU A 14 -11.83 -34.69 -3.49
N ASN A 15 -11.24 -34.74 -4.67
CA ASN A 15 -10.40 -33.71 -5.27
C ASN A 15 -10.63 -33.69 -6.80
N SER A 16 -10.06 -32.73 -7.51
CA SER A 16 -10.26 -32.56 -8.97
C SER A 16 -10.09 -33.86 -9.77
N MET A 17 -9.12 -34.70 -9.41
CA MET A 17 -8.82 -35.95 -10.13
C MET A 17 -9.84 -37.05 -9.81
N THR A 18 -10.14 -37.27 -8.54
CA THR A 18 -11.11 -38.30 -8.10
C THR A 18 -12.53 -37.96 -8.54
N THR A 19 -12.89 -36.67 -8.55
CA THR A 19 -14.18 -36.18 -9.07
C THR A 19 -14.35 -36.47 -10.56
N LYS A 20 -13.31 -36.25 -11.38
CA LYS A 20 -13.33 -36.61 -12.81
C LYS A 20 -13.47 -38.11 -13.04
N LEU A 21 -12.84 -38.93 -12.20
CA LEU A 21 -12.95 -40.39 -12.27
C LEU A 21 -14.36 -40.86 -11.90
N ALA A 22 -14.92 -40.30 -10.82
CA ALA A 22 -16.29 -40.58 -10.38
C ALA A 22 -17.33 -40.20 -11.44
N LEU A 23 -17.16 -39.02 -12.07
CA LEU A 23 -18.01 -38.57 -13.18
C LEU A 23 -17.95 -39.53 -14.37
N LYS A 24 -16.73 -39.97 -14.75
CA LYS A 24 -16.53 -40.91 -15.86
C LYS A 24 -17.14 -42.28 -15.56
N GLU A 25 -17.08 -42.75 -14.31
CA GLU A 25 -17.72 -44.00 -13.88
C GLU A 25 -19.24 -43.89 -13.91
N SER A 26 -19.78 -42.78 -13.42
CA SER A 26 -21.21 -42.47 -13.44
C SER A 26 -21.77 -42.42 -14.87
N MET A 27 -21.07 -41.78 -15.81
CA MET A 27 -21.50 -41.65 -17.20
C MET A 27 -21.41 -42.96 -18.02
N LYS A 28 -20.84 -44.05 -17.46
CA LYS A 28 -20.85 -45.37 -18.13
C LYS A 28 -22.22 -46.02 -18.12
N THR A 29 -23.00 -45.79 -17.07
CA THR A 29 -24.29 -46.48 -16.86
C THR A 29 -25.49 -45.59 -17.15
N LYS A 30 -25.30 -44.28 -17.31
CA LYS A 30 -26.39 -43.31 -17.55
C LYS A 30 -25.95 -42.10 -18.35
N LYS A 31 -26.93 -41.46 -18.99
CA LYS A 31 -26.75 -40.25 -19.80
C LYS A 31 -26.55 -38.97 -18.98
N ILE A 32 -27.05 -38.94 -17.74
CA ILE A 32 -27.01 -37.74 -16.89
C ILE A 32 -26.42 -38.13 -15.53
N SER A 33 -25.35 -37.45 -15.13
CA SER A 33 -24.70 -37.62 -13.83
C SER A 33 -25.09 -36.49 -12.88
N TYR A 34 -25.45 -36.85 -11.63
CA TYR A 34 -25.69 -35.86 -10.57
C TYR A 34 -24.43 -35.56 -9.75
N ILE A 35 -23.30 -36.19 -10.05
CA ILE A 35 -22.03 -35.99 -9.33
C ILE A 35 -21.60 -34.52 -9.26
N PRO A 36 -21.67 -33.71 -10.34
CA PRO A 36 -21.32 -32.28 -10.27
C PRO A 36 -22.17 -31.49 -9.27
N TYR A 37 -23.39 -31.95 -8.97
CA TYR A 37 -24.31 -31.30 -8.05
C TYR A 37 -24.24 -31.88 -6.63
N LEU A 38 -23.53 -33.01 -6.44
CA LEU A 38 -23.41 -33.72 -5.17
C LEU A 38 -22.08 -33.45 -4.46
N ILE A 39 -21.12 -32.83 -5.15
CA ILE A 39 -19.81 -32.47 -4.60
C ILE A 39 -19.75 -30.96 -4.50
N GLU A 40 -19.40 -30.43 -3.33
CA GLU A 40 -18.84 -29.08 -3.25
C GLU A 40 -17.53 -29.08 -4.05
N THR A 41 -17.42 -28.27 -5.09
CA THR A 41 -16.17 -28.10 -5.85
C THR A 41 -15.05 -27.62 -4.93
N THR A 42 -14.31 -28.56 -4.34
CA THR A 42 -13.10 -28.26 -3.57
C THR A 42 -11.99 -28.00 -4.58
N TYR A 43 -11.74 -26.72 -4.84
CA TYR A 43 -10.52 -26.30 -5.50
C TYR A 43 -9.37 -26.46 -4.51
N ASP A 44 -8.38 -27.28 -4.85
CA ASP A 44 -7.11 -27.30 -4.13
C ASP A 44 -6.43 -25.94 -4.34
N LEU A 45 -6.67 -25.02 -3.40
CA LEU A 45 -5.99 -23.74 -3.38
C LEU A 45 -4.51 -23.96 -3.04
N PRO A 46 -3.59 -23.25 -3.71
CA PRO A 46 -2.19 -23.23 -3.28
C PRO A 46 -2.07 -22.65 -1.87
N ASP A 47 -1.05 -23.05 -1.12
CA ASP A 47 -0.74 -22.44 0.17
C ASP A 47 -0.22 -20.99 -0.04
N LEU A 48 -1.10 -20.02 0.17
CA LEU A 48 -0.86 -18.61 -0.09
C LEU A 48 -0.03 -17.92 1.02
N GLU A 49 0.30 -18.58 2.13
CA GLU A 49 1.08 -17.95 3.20
C GLU A 49 2.49 -17.58 2.74
N THR A 50 3.08 -18.40 1.86
CA THR A 50 4.45 -18.22 1.34
C THR A 50 4.54 -17.22 0.18
N TYR A 51 3.40 -16.85 -0.42
CA TYR A 51 3.36 -15.99 -1.60
C TYR A 51 3.53 -14.52 -1.21
N SER A 52 4.08 -13.72 -2.13
CA SER A 52 4.10 -12.26 -1.98
C SER A 52 2.69 -11.68 -2.11
N THR A 53 2.47 -10.51 -1.52
CA THR A 53 1.15 -9.87 -1.51
C THR A 53 0.67 -9.54 -2.92
N THR A 54 1.60 -9.16 -3.81
CA THR A 54 1.32 -8.90 -5.23
C THR A 54 0.85 -10.15 -5.96
N GLU A 55 1.45 -11.31 -5.72
CA GLU A 55 1.04 -12.58 -6.34
C GLU A 55 -0.37 -12.97 -5.88
N ILE A 56 -0.69 -12.79 -4.59
CA ILE A 56 -2.02 -13.06 -4.05
C ILE A 56 -3.06 -12.13 -4.71
N LEU A 57 -2.75 -10.84 -4.90
CA LEU A 57 -3.64 -9.90 -5.61
C LEU A 57 -3.87 -10.30 -7.07
N HIS A 58 -2.86 -10.85 -7.75
CA HIS A 58 -3.05 -11.38 -9.10
C HIS A 58 -3.91 -12.64 -9.10
N PHE A 59 -3.69 -13.54 -8.14
CA PHE A 59 -4.46 -14.77 -8.00
C PHE A 59 -5.94 -14.48 -7.73
N ILE A 60 -6.24 -13.64 -6.74
CA ILE A 60 -7.63 -13.31 -6.40
C ILE A 60 -8.34 -12.58 -7.56
N ASN A 61 -7.63 -11.79 -8.36
CA ASN A 61 -8.18 -11.19 -9.57
C ASN A 61 -8.62 -12.22 -10.61
N ILE A 62 -7.98 -13.39 -10.66
CA ILE A 62 -8.41 -14.48 -11.53
C ILE A 62 -9.71 -15.08 -10.98
N LEU A 63 -9.82 -15.26 -9.66
CA LEU A 63 -11.03 -15.77 -9.01
C LEU A 63 -12.25 -14.84 -9.22
N PHE A 64 -12.03 -13.53 -9.20
CA PHE A 64 -13.07 -12.52 -9.51
C PHE A 64 -13.59 -12.56 -10.96
N LYS A 65 -13.07 -13.43 -11.83
CA LYS A 65 -13.73 -13.73 -13.11
C LYS A 65 -15.00 -14.57 -12.93
N ASN A 66 -15.05 -15.42 -11.90
CA ASN A 66 -16.20 -16.26 -11.56
C ASN A 66 -16.50 -16.17 -10.04
N PRO A 67 -16.83 -14.99 -9.50
CA PRO A 67 -16.89 -14.76 -8.06
C PRO A 67 -17.94 -15.61 -7.33
N GLN A 68 -19.00 -16.05 -8.02
CA GLN A 68 -20.04 -16.95 -7.47
C GLN A 68 -19.50 -18.32 -7.07
N GLU A 69 -18.54 -18.84 -7.84
CA GLU A 69 -17.96 -20.16 -7.60
C GLU A 69 -16.93 -20.13 -6.47
N PHE A 70 -16.24 -18.98 -6.30
CA PHE A 70 -15.08 -18.85 -5.41
C PHE A 70 -15.33 -17.96 -4.19
N GLN A 71 -16.59 -17.75 -3.80
CA GLN A 71 -16.94 -16.77 -2.77
C GLN A 71 -16.27 -17.09 -1.42
N LYS A 72 -16.24 -18.37 -1.03
CA LYS A 72 -15.64 -18.83 0.23
C LYS A 72 -14.12 -18.66 0.22
N GLU A 73 -13.50 -18.95 -0.90
CA GLU A 73 -12.07 -18.82 -1.16
C GLU A 73 -11.64 -17.36 -1.12
N ILE A 74 -12.37 -16.47 -1.82
CA ILE A 74 -12.14 -15.02 -1.81
C ILE A 74 -12.19 -14.48 -0.38
N LYS A 75 -13.19 -14.89 0.41
CA LYS A 75 -13.32 -14.47 1.81
C LYS A 75 -12.15 -14.93 2.68
N ASN A 76 -11.72 -16.20 2.53
CA ASN A 76 -10.56 -16.73 3.25
C ASN A 76 -9.27 -15.99 2.90
N ILE A 77 -9.06 -15.66 1.62
CA ILE A 77 -7.92 -14.85 1.18
C ILE A 77 -7.99 -13.44 1.77
N GLY A 78 -9.18 -12.85 1.89
CA GLY A 78 -9.39 -11.58 2.59
C GLY A 78 -8.85 -11.59 4.02
N HIS A 79 -9.18 -12.63 4.78
CA HIS A 79 -8.67 -12.80 6.16
C HIS A 79 -7.14 -12.93 6.24
N LEU A 80 -6.50 -13.47 5.19
CA LEU A 80 -5.04 -13.51 5.08
C LEU A 80 -4.47 -12.12 4.75
N LEU A 81 -5.06 -11.43 3.77
CA LEU A 81 -4.58 -10.13 3.27
C LEU A 81 -4.63 -9.04 4.35
N VAL A 82 -5.69 -8.99 5.17
CA VAL A 82 -5.84 -7.99 6.25
C VAL A 82 -4.66 -8.01 7.24
N LYS A 83 -3.99 -9.16 7.42
CA LYS A 83 -2.85 -9.29 8.33
C LYS A 83 -1.55 -8.72 7.74
N ARG A 84 -1.50 -8.42 6.44
CA ARG A 84 -0.29 -8.01 5.73
C ARG A 84 -0.09 -6.50 5.77
N ARG A 85 1.03 -6.07 6.35
CA ARG A 85 1.38 -4.64 6.53
C ARG A 85 1.63 -3.89 5.21
N ASP A 86 2.05 -4.61 4.17
CA ASP A 86 2.36 -4.09 2.84
C ASP A 86 1.15 -4.08 1.89
N LEU A 87 -0.02 -4.55 2.34
CA LEU A 87 -1.22 -4.72 1.51
C LEU A 87 -1.57 -3.46 0.72
N PHE A 88 -1.66 -2.32 1.39
CA PHE A 88 -2.08 -1.07 0.72
C PHE A 88 -1.09 -0.67 -0.37
N TYR A 89 0.21 -0.76 -0.10
CA TYR A 89 1.24 -0.41 -1.08
C TYR A 89 1.24 -1.35 -2.30
N CYS A 90 1.10 -2.65 -2.07
CA CYS A 90 0.94 -3.63 -3.15
C CYS A 90 -0.36 -3.42 -3.94
N PHE A 91 -1.44 -3.05 -3.26
CA PHE A 91 -2.72 -2.73 -3.89
C PHE A 91 -2.61 -1.51 -4.81
N ILE A 92 -1.93 -0.45 -4.37
CA ILE A 92 -1.66 0.71 -5.23
C ILE A 92 -0.90 0.30 -6.50
N LYS A 93 0.19 -0.47 -6.37
CA LYS A 93 0.93 -0.99 -7.55
C LYS A 93 0.05 -1.82 -8.48
N PHE A 94 -0.84 -2.61 -7.91
CA PHE A 94 -1.79 -3.41 -8.67
C PHE A 94 -2.78 -2.52 -9.46
N VAL A 95 -3.25 -1.44 -8.83
CA VAL A 95 -4.14 -0.44 -9.44
C VAL A 95 -3.42 0.35 -10.54
N GLU A 96 -2.17 0.74 -10.35
CA GLU A 96 -1.40 1.46 -11.38
C GLU A 96 -1.29 0.67 -12.69
N ASN A 97 -1.22 -0.66 -12.60
CA ASN A 97 -1.08 -1.55 -13.75
C ASN A 97 -2.43 -1.95 -14.38
N LYS A 98 -3.57 -1.52 -13.82
CA LYS A 98 -4.91 -1.89 -14.30
C LYS A 98 -5.84 -0.69 -14.39
N SER A 99 -6.85 -0.79 -15.24
CA SER A 99 -8.00 0.13 -15.22
C SER A 99 -9.21 -0.66 -14.78
N PHE A 100 -9.81 -0.27 -13.66
CA PHE A 100 -11.11 -0.80 -13.27
C PHE A 100 -12.17 -0.05 -14.07
N LYS A 101 -13.07 -0.79 -14.70
CA LYS A 101 -14.24 -0.18 -15.37
C LYS A 101 -15.30 0.09 -14.32
N ASP A 102 -16.07 1.16 -14.50
CA ASP A 102 -17.31 1.39 -13.76
C ASP A 102 -18.38 0.39 -14.24
N ASP A 103 -18.20 -0.89 -13.92
CA ASP A 103 -19.15 -1.95 -14.27
C ASP A 103 -20.34 -1.90 -13.29
N SER A 104 -21.13 -0.84 -13.41
CA SER A 104 -22.36 -0.57 -12.67
C SER A 104 -23.54 -1.47 -13.10
N TYR A 105 -23.32 -2.41 -14.04
CA TYR A 105 -24.39 -3.15 -14.71
C TYR A 105 -24.46 -4.65 -14.38
N TYR A 106 -23.50 -5.21 -13.63
CA TYR A 106 -23.52 -6.63 -13.25
C TYR A 106 -23.78 -6.76 -11.75
N TRP A 107 -25.04 -6.65 -11.36
CA TRP A 107 -25.46 -6.91 -9.99
C TRP A 107 -25.92 -8.37 -9.84
N TYR A 108 -25.33 -9.08 -8.88
CA TYR A 108 -25.73 -10.43 -8.50
C TYR A 108 -26.21 -10.41 -7.04
N PRO A 109 -27.45 -10.83 -6.74
CA PRO A 109 -28.03 -10.67 -5.39
C PRO A 109 -27.25 -11.37 -4.27
N ASP A 110 -26.55 -12.48 -4.58
CA ASP A 110 -25.85 -13.30 -3.59
C ASP A 110 -24.37 -12.91 -3.40
N LEU A 111 -23.87 -11.94 -4.17
CA LEU A 111 -22.48 -11.49 -4.10
C LEU A 111 -22.37 -10.16 -3.33
N GLU A 112 -21.57 -10.19 -2.27
CA GLU A 112 -21.22 -9.00 -1.48
C GLU A 112 -20.34 -8.02 -2.28
N TYR A 113 -19.48 -8.55 -3.16
CA TYR A 113 -18.58 -7.77 -4.01
C TYR A 113 -18.60 -8.30 -5.44
N THR A 114 -18.75 -7.39 -6.40
CA THR A 114 -18.78 -7.70 -7.83
C THR A 114 -17.40 -7.56 -8.48
N ASP A 115 -16.47 -6.85 -7.83
CA ASP A 115 -15.14 -6.59 -8.34
C ASP A 115 -14.06 -6.64 -7.24
N ILE A 116 -12.83 -6.97 -7.65
CA ILE A 116 -11.67 -7.06 -6.74
C ILE A 116 -11.35 -5.72 -6.08
N PHE A 117 -11.54 -4.59 -6.75
CA PHE A 117 -11.18 -3.29 -6.19
C PHE A 117 -12.08 -2.96 -4.99
N SER A 118 -13.40 -3.12 -5.14
CA SER A 118 -14.36 -2.99 -4.05
C SER A 118 -14.08 -3.97 -2.92
N PHE A 119 -13.76 -5.23 -3.24
CA PHE A 119 -13.38 -6.22 -2.24
C PHE A 119 -12.13 -5.80 -1.44
N ILE A 120 -11.04 -5.42 -2.10
CA ILE A 120 -9.81 -5.02 -1.40
C ILE A 120 -10.03 -3.74 -0.59
N CYS A 121 -10.79 -2.76 -1.11
CA CYS A 121 -11.16 -1.57 -0.36
C CYS A 121 -11.95 -1.91 0.92
N SER A 122 -12.81 -2.94 0.90
CA SER A 122 -13.57 -3.40 2.07
C SER A 122 -12.69 -4.02 3.18
N LEU A 123 -11.44 -4.39 2.86
CA LEU A 123 -10.50 -4.94 3.84
C LEU A 123 -9.89 -3.86 4.75
N PHE A 124 -10.10 -2.58 4.44
CA PHE A 124 -9.59 -1.45 5.23
C PHE A 124 -10.74 -0.79 5.99
N GLU A 125 -10.48 -0.40 7.24
CA GLU A 125 -11.43 0.39 8.04
C GLU A 125 -11.68 1.77 7.42
N ASP A 126 -10.60 2.44 6.98
CA ASP A 126 -10.68 3.71 6.24
C ASP A 126 -9.65 3.72 5.10
N VAL A 127 -10.09 3.25 3.92
CA VAL A 127 -9.27 3.25 2.70
C VAL A 127 -8.91 4.67 2.24
N GLY A 128 -9.75 5.66 2.55
CA GLY A 128 -9.51 7.07 2.20
C GLY A 128 -8.32 7.63 2.97
N GLN A 129 -8.25 7.35 4.27
CA GLN A 129 -7.10 7.76 5.09
C GLN A 129 -5.81 7.04 4.68
N CYS A 130 -5.88 5.75 4.30
CA CYS A 130 -4.73 5.04 3.74
C CYS A 130 -4.24 5.71 2.43
N LEU A 131 -5.16 6.11 1.56
CA LEU A 131 -4.84 6.80 0.30
C LEU A 131 -4.19 8.16 0.56
N LEU A 132 -4.74 8.97 1.46
CA LEU A 132 -4.12 10.25 1.84
C LEU A 132 -2.69 10.05 2.32
N ASN A 133 -2.49 9.15 3.29
CA ASN A 133 -1.16 8.89 3.84
C ASN A 133 -0.15 8.44 2.78
N TYR A 134 -0.59 7.71 1.76
CA TYR A 134 0.24 7.33 0.61
C TYR A 134 0.55 8.54 -0.27
N LEU A 135 -0.48 9.28 -0.70
CA LEU A 135 -0.32 10.46 -1.56
C LEU A 135 0.60 11.50 -0.92
N SER A 136 0.45 11.77 0.37
CA SER A 136 1.27 12.75 1.08
C SER A 136 2.76 12.43 1.02
N LYS A 137 3.12 11.14 1.13
CA LYS A 137 4.52 10.72 1.00
C LYS A 137 5.01 10.81 -0.45
N GLU A 138 4.20 10.31 -1.38
CA GLU A 138 4.55 10.31 -2.81
C GLU A 138 4.70 11.72 -3.38
N ILE A 139 3.80 12.64 -3.03
CA ILE A 139 3.84 14.03 -3.51
C ILE A 139 5.09 14.75 -3.00
N ILE A 140 5.46 14.57 -1.73
CA ILE A 140 6.68 15.20 -1.20
C ILE A 140 7.93 14.67 -1.89
N ILE A 141 7.98 13.38 -2.21
CA ILE A 141 9.16 12.74 -2.82
C ILE A 141 9.22 13.00 -4.33
N LYS A 142 8.12 12.75 -5.05
CA LYS A 142 8.07 12.77 -6.52
C LYS A 142 7.57 14.08 -7.09
N ARG A 143 6.90 14.91 -6.28
CA ARG A 143 6.25 16.17 -6.71
C ARG A 143 5.22 15.98 -7.81
N GLU A 144 4.57 14.82 -7.81
CA GLU A 144 3.54 14.45 -8.78
C GLU A 144 2.45 13.63 -8.10
N ILE A 145 1.25 13.70 -8.68
CA ILE A 145 0.11 12.88 -8.29
C ILE A 145 -0.24 11.96 -9.45
N ASN A 146 -0.28 10.66 -9.18
CA ASN A 146 -0.73 9.70 -10.17
C ASN A 146 -2.26 9.78 -10.31
N GLN A 147 -2.71 10.53 -11.31
CA GLN A 147 -4.12 10.75 -11.61
C GLN A 147 -4.90 9.45 -11.89
N LYS A 148 -4.22 8.39 -12.35
CA LYS A 148 -4.85 7.08 -12.54
C LYS A 148 -5.24 6.44 -11.21
N ILE A 149 -4.43 6.60 -10.17
CA ILE A 149 -4.78 6.14 -8.82
C ILE A 149 -6.02 6.91 -8.36
N LEU A 150 -5.96 8.25 -8.36
CA LEU A 150 -7.07 9.08 -7.91
C LEU A 150 -8.39 8.68 -8.57
N LYS A 151 -8.40 8.59 -9.91
CA LYS A 151 -9.60 8.24 -10.67
C LYS A 151 -10.25 6.94 -10.20
N ASN A 152 -9.47 5.91 -9.88
CA ASN A 152 -10.02 4.64 -9.40
C ASN A 152 -10.62 4.76 -7.98
N PHE A 153 -10.06 5.62 -7.13
CA PHE A 153 -10.51 5.80 -5.75
C PHE A 153 -11.61 6.86 -5.58
N MET A 154 -11.82 7.79 -6.54
CA MET A 154 -12.77 8.91 -6.41
C MET A 154 -14.17 8.46 -5.97
N ASN A 155 -14.65 7.32 -6.46
CA ASN A 155 -15.99 6.79 -6.15
C ASN A 155 -16.07 6.01 -4.82
N LYS A 156 -14.95 5.80 -4.13
CA LYS A 156 -14.85 5.05 -2.87
C LYS A 156 -14.40 5.90 -1.68
N ILE A 157 -13.92 7.11 -1.93
CA ILE A 157 -13.55 8.06 -0.88
C ILE A 157 -14.72 8.95 -0.53
N ASN A 158 -14.77 9.40 0.72
CA ASN A 158 -15.77 10.36 1.16
C ASN A 158 -15.43 11.78 0.68
N ALA A 159 -16.40 12.69 0.77
CA ALA A 159 -16.25 14.08 0.33
C ALA A 159 -15.14 14.84 1.08
N ASN A 160 -14.88 14.51 2.36
CA ASN A 160 -13.83 15.16 3.15
C ASN A 160 -12.43 14.78 2.64
N ILE A 161 -12.20 13.49 2.38
CA ILE A 161 -10.94 12.98 1.80
C ILE A 161 -10.72 13.61 0.42
N SER A 162 -11.77 13.67 -0.41
CA SER A 162 -11.71 14.32 -1.73
C SER A 162 -11.34 15.80 -1.64
N PHE A 163 -11.93 16.53 -0.68
CA PHE A 163 -11.58 17.92 -0.40
C PHE A 163 -10.12 18.08 0.03
N GLN A 164 -9.62 17.22 0.94
CA GLN A 164 -8.22 17.20 1.35
C GLN A 164 -7.27 16.98 0.16
N ILE A 165 -7.56 16.01 -0.72
CA ILE A 165 -6.78 15.77 -1.94
C ILE A 165 -6.75 17.01 -2.83
N SER A 166 -7.87 17.71 -3.00
CA SER A 166 -7.91 18.94 -3.81
C SER A 166 -7.04 20.07 -3.25
N ILE A 167 -6.88 20.15 -1.92
CA ILE A 167 -5.96 21.09 -1.28
C ILE A 167 -4.52 20.67 -1.54
N MET A 168 -4.21 19.37 -1.44
CA MET A 168 -2.88 18.84 -1.73
C MET A 168 -2.48 19.08 -3.19
N GLU A 169 -3.41 18.96 -4.15
CA GLU A 169 -3.18 19.30 -5.56
C GLU A 169 -2.81 20.78 -5.73
N LYS A 170 -3.49 21.69 -5.04
CA LYS A 170 -3.14 23.12 -5.06
C LYS A 170 -1.78 23.38 -4.41
N ASP A 171 -1.52 22.79 -3.25
CA ASP A 171 -0.22 22.89 -2.59
C ASP A 171 0.91 22.33 -3.49
N LEU A 172 0.61 21.33 -4.31
CA LEU A 172 1.55 20.77 -5.29
C LEU A 172 1.91 21.76 -6.40
N GLU A 173 0.96 22.56 -6.88
CA GLU A 173 1.25 23.64 -7.82
C GLU A 173 2.26 24.62 -7.21
N TYR A 174 2.14 24.94 -5.93
CA TYR A 174 3.10 25.78 -5.20
C TYR A 174 4.43 25.05 -4.91
N LEU A 175 4.42 23.74 -4.66
CA LEU A 175 5.63 22.91 -4.53
C LEU A 175 6.49 22.96 -5.78
N ASN A 176 5.86 22.93 -6.96
CA ASN A 176 6.58 22.95 -8.23
C ASN A 176 7.20 24.32 -8.55
N LEU A 177 6.80 25.38 -7.83
CA LEU A 177 7.41 26.70 -7.91
C LEU A 177 8.61 26.89 -6.98
N THR A 178 9.22 25.80 -6.48
CA THR A 178 10.31 25.84 -5.49
C THR A 178 11.34 26.92 -5.77
N GLN A 179 11.59 27.75 -4.76
CA GLN A 179 12.59 28.80 -4.78
C GLN A 179 13.78 28.36 -3.93
N ALA A 180 14.99 28.63 -4.41
CA ALA A 180 16.18 28.55 -3.59
C ALA A 180 15.98 29.45 -2.36
N PHE A 181 16.22 28.89 -1.18
CA PHE A 181 15.97 29.56 0.09
C PHE A 181 17.27 29.60 0.89
N VAL A 182 17.57 30.72 1.53
CA VAL A 182 18.67 30.81 2.49
C VAL A 182 18.04 31.01 3.87
N PRO A 183 17.88 29.95 4.69
CA PRO A 183 17.31 30.08 6.01
C PRO A 183 18.21 30.92 6.94
N LYS A 184 17.66 31.47 8.02
CA LYS A 184 18.48 31.65 9.23
C LYS A 184 18.37 30.37 10.03
N THR A 185 19.48 29.68 10.23
CA THR A 185 19.54 28.37 10.88
C THR A 185 20.81 28.23 11.70
N ASN A 186 20.81 27.31 12.65
CA ASN A 186 22.01 26.89 13.38
C ASN A 186 22.84 25.84 12.63
N ILE A 187 22.41 25.40 11.44
CA ILE A 187 23.19 24.54 10.56
C ILE A 187 24.31 25.39 9.92
N PRO A 188 25.57 24.95 9.99
CA PRO A 188 26.68 25.69 9.39
C PRO A 188 26.48 25.83 7.87
N PHE A 189 26.52 27.06 7.38
CA PHE A 189 26.48 27.36 5.95
C PHE A 189 27.83 27.03 5.32
N ASN A 190 27.93 25.84 4.76
CA ASN A 190 28.98 25.51 3.80
C ASN A 190 28.35 25.70 2.42
N ASN A 191 29.12 26.15 1.42
CA ASN A 191 28.63 26.34 0.04
C ASN A 191 28.06 25.05 -0.62
N GLU A 192 28.16 23.92 0.07
CA GLU A 192 27.71 22.60 -0.35
C GLU A 192 26.27 22.26 0.08
N ILE A 193 25.66 23.02 1.01
CA ILE A 193 24.30 22.74 1.49
C ILE A 193 23.28 23.59 0.72
N VAL A 194 22.41 22.92 -0.04
CA VAL A 194 21.31 23.56 -0.77
C VAL A 194 20.02 23.41 0.02
N PHE A 195 19.41 24.54 0.38
CA PHE A 195 18.10 24.55 1.02
C PHE A 195 17.00 24.83 -0.01
N SER A 196 15.97 24.00 0.03
CA SER A 196 14.70 24.27 -0.62
C SER A 196 13.62 24.33 0.45
N LYS A 197 12.67 25.24 0.27
CA LYS A 197 11.55 25.40 1.18
C LYS A 197 10.25 25.27 0.40
N THR A 198 9.31 24.59 1.04
CA THR A 198 7.92 24.64 0.63
C THR A 198 7.01 24.82 1.83
N ILE A 199 5.91 25.54 1.62
CA ILE A 199 4.83 25.72 2.58
C ILE A 199 3.66 24.90 2.07
N ILE A 200 3.11 24.07 2.95
CA ILE A 200 1.94 23.24 2.68
C ILE A 200 0.89 23.48 3.76
N SER A 201 -0.36 23.17 3.44
CA SER A 201 -1.50 23.29 4.33
C SER A 201 -1.62 22.06 5.24
N HIS A 202 -0.72 21.95 6.23
CA HIS A 202 -0.46 20.71 7.01
C HIS A 202 -1.70 19.91 7.44
N ILE A 203 -2.74 20.57 7.94
CA ILE A 203 -3.96 19.95 8.48
C ILE A 203 -4.63 19.02 7.45
N TYR A 204 -4.40 19.23 6.16
CA TYR A 204 -5.02 18.45 5.09
C TYR A 204 -4.13 17.34 4.52
N TRP A 205 -2.88 17.22 4.97
CA TRP A 205 -1.92 16.28 4.41
C TRP A 205 -1.86 14.95 5.19
N ALA A 206 -1.91 14.98 6.52
CA ALA A 206 -1.98 13.76 7.31
C ALA A 206 -2.36 14.08 8.77
N ASP A 207 -2.97 13.10 9.43
CA ASP A 207 -3.10 13.06 10.90
C ASP A 207 -1.75 12.69 11.54
N CYS A 208 -0.67 13.35 11.12
CA CYS A 208 0.63 13.14 11.71
C CYS A 208 0.88 14.16 12.82
N ASN A 209 1.08 13.65 14.04
CA ASN A 209 1.66 14.44 15.12
C ASN A 209 3.13 14.68 14.79
N CYS A 210 3.43 15.81 14.14
CA CYS A 210 4.81 16.22 13.89
C CYS A 210 5.58 16.32 15.20
N VAL A 211 6.69 15.60 15.27
CA VAL A 211 7.59 15.64 16.41
C VAL A 211 8.55 16.81 16.18
N PRO A 212 8.71 17.73 17.14
CA PRO A 212 9.64 18.84 17.00
C PRO A 212 11.07 18.33 16.80
N PHE A 213 11.90 19.17 16.18
CA PHE A 213 13.33 18.93 16.07
C PHE A 213 14.04 19.40 17.33
N ASP A 214 15.00 18.60 17.78
CA ASP A 214 15.77 18.85 19.01
C ASP A 214 17.08 19.61 18.69
N VAL A 215 17.61 19.42 17.49
CA VAL A 215 18.90 19.95 17.03
C VAL A 215 18.70 21.02 15.97
N PHE A 216 17.76 20.83 15.05
CA PHE A 216 17.61 21.73 13.92
C PHE A 216 16.72 22.93 14.26
N TYR A 217 17.31 24.13 14.16
CA TYR A 217 16.58 25.39 14.20
C TYR A 217 16.55 26.00 12.81
N ILE A 218 15.35 26.31 12.30
CA ILE A 218 15.14 27.05 11.06
C ILE A 218 14.16 28.18 11.37
N GLU A 219 14.58 29.43 11.14
CA GLU A 219 13.69 30.58 11.30
C GLU A 219 12.52 30.47 10.33
N LEU A 220 11.32 30.41 10.88
CA LEU A 220 10.08 30.29 10.12
C LEU A 220 9.54 31.66 9.75
N PRO A 221 8.73 31.76 8.67
CA PRO A 221 8.05 33.00 8.35
C PRO A 221 7.21 33.51 9.51
N SER A 222 7.13 34.84 9.64
CA SER A 222 6.20 35.50 10.55
C SER A 222 5.05 36.09 9.73
N ASP A 223 3.83 35.80 10.15
CA ASP A 223 2.59 36.32 9.59
C ASP A 223 1.61 36.52 10.75
N LYS A 224 0.69 37.48 10.63
CA LYS A 224 -0.27 37.82 11.69
C LYS A 224 -1.38 36.77 11.81
N ASP A 225 -1.74 36.14 10.69
CA ASP A 225 -2.93 35.29 10.60
C ASP A 225 -2.58 33.80 10.47
N LYS A 226 -1.28 33.47 10.36
CA LYS A 226 -0.81 32.11 10.09
C LYS A 226 0.24 31.67 11.09
N VAL A 227 0.13 30.40 11.48
CA VAL A 227 1.12 29.72 12.31
C VAL A 227 1.93 28.79 11.41
N PHE A 228 3.25 28.98 11.40
CA PHE A 228 4.17 28.11 10.69
C PHE A 228 4.89 27.21 11.69
N PHE A 229 5.10 25.96 11.30
CA PHE A 229 5.96 25.02 12.01
C PHE A 229 6.71 24.16 10.98
N LEU A 230 7.89 23.66 11.38
CA LEU A 230 8.67 22.76 10.55
C LEU A 230 8.09 21.34 10.65
N CYS A 231 7.51 20.85 9.55
CA CYS A 231 6.88 19.53 9.52
C CYS A 231 7.93 18.42 9.49
N SER A 232 8.09 17.67 10.58
CA SER A 232 9.08 16.59 10.67
C SER A 232 8.81 15.42 9.72
N CYS A 233 7.54 15.19 9.39
CA CYS A 233 7.10 14.08 8.55
C CYS A 233 7.42 14.28 7.07
N PHE A 234 7.53 15.53 6.63
CA PHE A 234 7.75 15.91 5.22
C PHE A 234 9.06 16.66 4.99
N SER A 235 9.83 16.93 6.05
CA SER A 235 11.18 17.46 5.91
C SER A 235 12.13 16.34 5.49
N LEU A 236 12.77 16.48 4.34
CA LEU A 236 13.73 15.53 3.79
C LEU A 236 15.12 16.15 3.70
N VAL A 237 16.14 15.31 3.76
CA VAL A 237 17.53 15.68 3.54
C VAL A 237 18.20 14.61 2.69
N GLU A 238 18.95 15.06 1.69
CA GLU A 238 19.84 14.22 0.91
C GLU A 238 21.23 14.29 1.56
N VAL A 239 21.76 13.13 1.96
CA VAL A 239 23.03 13.04 2.68
C VAL A 239 23.95 12.09 1.94
N GLU A 240 25.19 12.53 1.72
CA GLU A 240 26.26 11.73 1.14
C GLU A 240 27.13 11.13 2.27
N PHE A 241 27.35 9.82 2.22
CA PHE A 241 28.17 9.08 3.17
C PHE A 241 29.40 8.47 2.48
N GLY A 242 30.54 8.45 3.19
CA GLY A 242 31.78 7.83 2.70
C GLY A 242 32.70 8.79 1.95
N ASN A 243 34.00 8.63 2.12
CA ASN A 243 35.01 9.42 1.42
C ASN A 243 35.46 8.75 0.11
N ILE A 244 35.46 7.41 0.07
CA ILE A 244 35.93 6.62 -1.07
C ILE A 244 34.73 6.05 -1.84
N ASN A 245 33.83 5.36 -1.14
CA ASN A 245 32.61 4.80 -1.73
C ASN A 245 31.42 5.67 -1.32
N LYS A 246 31.20 6.73 -2.07
CA LYS A 246 30.11 7.68 -1.82
C LYS A 246 28.75 7.00 -2.00
N VAL A 247 27.92 7.08 -0.97
CA VAL A 247 26.53 6.62 -0.98
C VAL A 247 25.64 7.80 -0.64
N THR A 248 24.79 8.19 -1.59
CA THR A 248 23.82 9.26 -1.41
C THR A 248 22.47 8.69 -1.03
N LEU A 249 21.90 9.17 0.07
CA LEU A 249 20.62 8.72 0.60
C LEU A 249 19.69 9.90 0.82
N LEU A 250 18.47 9.79 0.31
CA LEU A 250 17.36 10.67 0.68
C LEU A 250 16.66 10.10 1.91
N VAL A 251 16.70 10.82 3.02
CA VAL A 251 16.08 10.40 4.29
C VAL A 251 15.24 11.53 4.87
N THR A 252 14.32 11.20 5.78
CA THR A 252 13.63 12.23 6.55
C THR A 252 14.63 12.96 7.44
N LEU A 253 14.48 14.28 7.60
CA LEU A 253 15.35 15.09 8.45
C LEU A 253 15.36 14.59 9.90
N LYS A 254 14.26 14.03 10.41
CA LYS A 254 14.21 13.47 11.77
C LYS A 254 15.03 12.19 11.93
N MET A 255 15.10 11.35 10.89
CA MET A 255 16.01 10.18 10.89
C MET A 255 17.46 10.62 10.91
N PHE A 256 17.80 11.68 10.17
CA PHE A 256 19.14 12.26 10.17
C PHE A 256 19.49 12.93 11.50
N GLU A 257 18.56 13.69 12.11
CA GLU A 257 18.74 14.22 13.47
C GLU A 257 19.03 13.10 14.47
N GLY A 258 18.25 12.01 14.41
CA GLY A 258 18.45 10.84 15.24
C GLY A 258 19.82 10.19 15.06
N LEU A 259 20.41 10.26 13.86
CA LEU A 259 21.78 9.81 13.61
C LEU A 259 22.80 10.72 14.31
N LEU A 260 22.63 12.05 14.23
CA LEU A 260 23.54 13.03 14.83
C LEU A 260 23.59 12.91 16.36
N ILE A 261 22.44 12.68 17.00
CA ILE A 261 22.33 12.56 18.47
C ILE A 261 22.45 11.12 18.99
N LYS A 262 22.69 10.15 18.10
CA LYS A 262 22.75 8.71 18.44
C LYS A 262 21.50 8.19 19.15
N ASN A 263 20.32 8.52 18.61
CA ASN A 263 19.03 8.09 19.13
C ASN A 263 18.76 6.61 18.81
N ASP A 264 18.61 5.77 19.84
CA ASP A 264 18.40 4.33 19.69
C ASP A 264 17.14 3.97 18.87
N ASN A 265 16.13 4.83 18.81
CA ASN A 265 14.91 4.60 18.04
C ASN A 265 15.16 4.48 16.53
N VAL A 266 16.22 5.14 16.01
CA VAL A 266 16.57 5.11 14.58
C VAL A 266 17.75 4.20 14.28
N LYS A 267 18.39 3.63 15.30
CA LYS A 267 19.62 2.83 15.17
C LYS A 267 19.45 1.65 14.23
N HIS A 268 18.38 0.88 14.39
CA HIS A 268 18.12 -0.30 13.56
C HIS A 268 17.95 0.07 12.08
N TYR A 269 17.33 1.23 11.79
CA TYR A 269 17.19 1.73 10.43
C TYR A 269 18.56 1.98 9.77
N TRP A 270 19.44 2.71 10.45
CA TRP A 270 20.77 3.04 9.96
C TRP A 270 21.71 1.83 9.86
N MET A 271 21.61 0.89 10.80
CA MET A 271 22.33 -0.39 10.73
C MET A 271 21.90 -1.22 9.52
N ARG A 272 20.59 -1.28 9.23
CA ARG A 272 20.06 -2.02 8.08
C ARG A 272 20.54 -1.43 6.75
N LEU A 273 20.76 -0.12 6.69
CA LEU A 273 21.34 0.57 5.54
C LEU A 273 22.87 0.40 5.46
N GLY A 274 23.52 -0.24 6.44
CA GLY A 274 24.97 -0.45 6.46
C GLY A 274 25.77 0.82 6.73
N ILE A 275 25.13 1.86 7.27
CA ILE A 275 25.76 3.15 7.54
C ILE A 275 26.55 3.12 8.85
N ILE A 276 25.94 2.53 9.90
CA ILE A 276 26.53 2.43 11.24
C ILE A 276 26.57 0.99 11.76
N ASP A 277 27.47 0.73 12.72
CA ASP A 277 27.51 -0.51 13.50
C ASP A 277 26.68 -0.44 14.80
N LYS A 278 26.73 -1.51 15.60
CA LYS A 278 26.06 -1.59 16.91
C LYS A 278 26.55 -0.54 17.92
N ASN A 279 27.72 0.05 17.72
CA ASN A 279 28.37 1.02 18.59
C ASN A 279 28.31 2.45 18.03
N TRP A 280 27.49 2.70 17.00
CA TRP A 280 27.38 3.99 16.29
C TRP A 280 28.63 4.40 15.50
N ASN A 281 29.54 3.47 15.19
CA ASN A 281 30.67 3.76 14.31
C ASN A 281 30.22 3.70 12.85
N CYS A 282 30.64 4.68 12.04
CA CYS A 282 30.39 4.68 10.60
C CYS A 282 31.16 3.53 9.93
N ILE A 283 30.48 2.72 9.12
CA ILE A 283 31.07 1.57 8.43
C ILE A 283 31.52 1.94 7.01
N ILE A 284 30.87 2.93 6.40
CA ILE A 284 31.20 3.38 5.03
C ILE A 284 32.51 4.17 5.05
N LYS A 285 33.46 3.74 4.22
CA LYS A 285 34.80 4.32 4.06
C LYS A 285 34.83 5.41 2.99
#